data_AF-A0AA85BV16-F1
#
_entry.id   AF-A0AA85BV16-F1
#
_cell.length_a   1.000
_cell.length_b   1.000
_cell.length_c   1.000
_cell.angle_alpha   90.00
_cell.angle_beta   90.00
_cell.angle_gamma   90.00
#
_symmetry.space_group_name_H-M   'P 1'
#
loop_
_entity.id
_entity.type
_entity.pdbx_description
1 polymer ?
#
loop_
_entity_poly.entity_id
_entity_poly.type
_entity_poly.pdbx_seq_one_letter_code
_entity_poly.pdbx_strand_id
1 'polypeptide(L)'
;MNTNYPPSRLQVSSLSCKNKCGFYGNPSWDGYCSVCYRNAHQRQSNFRQASSTSSLSTPSSEVEVKPKHSTGRNTTSIKNIFKVPRDDNRDQISVNPEECLQAEKEFKTFLNTLRASANADISRHVSKLMEQLEPIRSSNINQASMIVQDFYHNLSNRISNNPMYSNLSPKTKESVLNSVERFVTTWIYFWAFASPTTDDEDIDLKLQEKIRSLHWVTPYLLDSPINPNSSEELAHLDLATFALIKVNTLLASEDKLNQIVQCCRSVFDALRSHYRNYAAITQQYLSNNNNNDKSPTPDYMPSQNENNNSTHVQNNVMNNSVNITNNVVFEQEDTANADDFLPTLIWIVLNSNPPLIYSNLQFIMRFANQNRLNSGEAGYFFTNLLAGLKRSFVPFADFR
;
A
#
# COMPACT_ATOMS: atom_id res chain seq x y z
N MET A 1 -14.54 -29.08 34.45
CA MET A 1 -14.97 -29.84 33.26
C MET A 1 -14.32 -29.23 32.04
N ASN A 2 -13.41 -29.99 31.42
CA ASN A 2 -12.81 -29.89 30.08
C ASN A 2 -12.41 -28.54 29.48
N THR A 3 -11.15 -28.18 29.73
CA THR A 3 -10.29 -27.43 28.80
C THR A 3 -9.78 -28.37 27.70
N ASN A 4 -10.16 -28.16 26.43
CA ASN A 4 -9.55 -28.82 25.27
C ASN A 4 -9.57 -27.86 24.07
N TYR A 5 -8.56 -26.98 23.99
CA TYR A 5 -8.08 -26.45 22.72
C TYR A 5 -6.74 -27.14 22.43
N PRO A 6 -6.51 -27.66 21.21
CA PRO A 6 -5.23 -28.28 20.89
C PRO A 6 -4.16 -27.18 20.75
N PRO A 7 -2.98 -27.34 21.35
CA PRO A 7 -1.86 -26.46 21.05
C PRO A 7 -1.40 -26.77 19.63
N SER A 8 -1.39 -25.78 18.75
CA SER A 8 -0.67 -25.81 17.47
C SER A 8 0.83 -25.88 17.77
N ARG A 9 1.29 -27.08 18.09
CA ARG A 9 2.68 -27.44 18.36
C ARG A 9 3.44 -27.55 17.04
N LEU A 10 3.68 -26.42 16.37
CA LEU A 10 4.95 -26.28 15.67
C LEU A 10 6.00 -26.24 16.76
N GLN A 11 6.92 -27.21 16.75
CA GLN A 11 8.01 -27.32 17.72
C GLN A 11 8.89 -26.06 17.65
N VAL A 12 8.57 -25.04 18.45
CA VAL A 12 9.34 -23.79 18.59
C VAL A 12 10.78 -24.06 19.09
N SER A 13 11.04 -25.26 19.62
CA SER A 13 12.34 -25.67 20.13
C SER A 13 13.39 -26.03 19.07
N SER A 14 13.02 -26.20 17.78
CA SER A 14 13.97 -26.57 16.72
C SER A 14 14.39 -25.43 15.78
N LEU A 15 13.88 -24.21 16.00
CA LEU A 15 14.17 -23.03 15.17
C LEU A 15 14.95 -21.94 15.91
N SER A 16 15.44 -22.18 17.13
CA SER A 16 16.29 -21.20 17.82
C SER A 16 17.66 -21.08 17.14
N CYS A 17 18.16 -19.86 17.00
CA CYS A 17 19.51 -19.60 16.50
C CYS A 17 20.55 -20.47 17.23
N LYS A 18 21.48 -21.05 16.49
CA LYS A 18 22.57 -21.90 17.01
C LYS A 18 23.40 -21.24 18.13
N ASN A 19 23.49 -19.90 18.14
CA ASN A 19 24.15 -19.13 19.20
C ASN A 19 23.29 -18.85 20.44
N LYS A 20 22.05 -19.38 20.52
CA LYS A 20 21.09 -19.17 21.63
C LYS A 20 20.90 -17.70 22.01
N CYS A 21 20.96 -16.80 21.04
CA CYS A 21 20.85 -15.35 21.24
C CYS A 21 19.40 -14.84 21.40
N GLY A 22 18.41 -15.73 21.57
CA GLY A 22 16.99 -15.38 21.68
C GLY A 22 16.26 -15.15 20.35
N PHE A 23 16.98 -15.18 19.21
CA PHE A 23 16.40 -15.05 17.87
C PHE A 23 16.24 -16.40 17.17
N TYR A 24 15.41 -16.45 16.13
CA TYR A 24 15.20 -17.64 15.30
C TYR A 24 16.30 -17.81 14.25
N GLY A 25 16.73 -19.05 14.04
CA GLY A 25 17.70 -19.46 13.03
C GLY A 25 17.03 -19.94 11.74
N ASN A 26 17.70 -19.76 10.62
CA ASN A 26 17.24 -20.19 9.30
C ASN A 26 18.13 -21.30 8.74
N PRO A 27 17.60 -22.41 8.18
CA PRO A 27 18.38 -23.42 7.46
C PRO A 27 19.26 -22.86 6.32
N SER A 28 18.83 -21.80 5.62
CA SER A 28 19.65 -21.14 4.58
C SER A 28 20.91 -20.46 5.14
N TRP A 29 20.96 -20.23 6.46
CA TRP A 29 22.09 -19.67 7.20
C TRP A 29 22.62 -20.65 8.24
N ASP A 30 22.54 -21.96 7.93
CA ASP A 30 23.14 -23.03 8.74
C ASP A 30 22.63 -23.06 10.20
N GLY A 31 21.38 -22.60 10.41
CA GLY A 31 20.73 -22.50 11.70
C GLY A 31 21.08 -21.25 12.52
N TYR A 32 21.78 -20.27 11.95
CA TYR A 32 22.04 -18.98 12.60
C TYR A 32 20.95 -17.94 12.27
N CYS A 33 20.78 -16.95 13.16
CA CYS A 33 20.03 -15.73 12.84
C CYS A 33 20.90 -14.78 11.99
N SER A 34 20.26 -13.80 11.33
CA SER A 34 20.92 -12.82 10.45
C SER A 34 22.13 -12.13 11.11
N VAL A 35 21.99 -11.76 12.39
CA VAL A 35 23.05 -11.08 13.16
C VAL A 35 24.21 -12.02 13.48
N CYS A 36 23.91 -13.23 13.96
CA CYS A 36 24.95 -14.21 14.32
C CYS A 36 25.69 -14.74 13.09
N TYR A 37 24.98 -14.91 11.97
CA TYR A 37 25.57 -15.34 10.70
C TYR A 37 26.57 -14.30 10.17
N ARG A 38 26.20 -13.02 10.19
CA ARG A 38 27.08 -11.91 9.76
C ARG A 38 28.35 -11.82 10.63
N ASN A 39 28.20 -11.92 11.95
CA ASN A 39 29.32 -11.90 12.88
C ASN A 39 30.26 -13.11 12.74
N ALA A 40 29.72 -14.28 12.42
CA ALA A 40 30.53 -15.49 12.17
C ALA A 40 31.33 -15.37 10.86
N HIS A 41 30.71 -14.86 9.79
CA HIS A 41 31.39 -14.64 8.50
C HIS A 41 32.49 -13.58 8.56
N GLN A 42 32.27 -12.49 9.32
CA GLN A 42 33.26 -11.43 9.49
C GLN A 42 34.49 -11.89 10.29
N ARG A 43 34.34 -12.89 11.16
CA ARG A 43 35.48 -13.53 11.84
C ARG A 43 36.26 -14.47 10.93
N GLN A 44 35.60 -15.09 9.94
CA GLN A 44 36.24 -15.96 8.97
C GLN A 44 37.08 -15.19 7.93
N SER A 45 36.68 -13.96 7.58
CA SER A 45 37.49 -13.06 6.73
C SER A 45 38.76 -12.60 7.44
N ASN A 46 38.71 -12.35 8.75
CA ASN A 46 39.89 -11.89 9.51
C ASN A 46 40.92 -13.01 9.76
N PHE A 47 40.51 -14.29 9.76
CA PHE A 47 41.45 -15.40 9.89
C PHE A 47 42.21 -15.74 8.61
N ARG A 48 41.76 -15.25 7.43
CA ARG A 48 42.44 -15.48 6.15
C ARG A 48 43.54 -14.46 5.82
N GLN A 49 43.59 -13.32 6.51
CA GLN A 49 44.60 -12.27 6.29
C GLN A 49 45.87 -12.43 7.14
N ALA A 50 45.95 -13.42 8.04
CA ALA A 50 47.11 -13.63 8.91
C ALA A 50 48.21 -14.54 8.32
N SER A 51 48.07 -15.02 7.08
CA SER A 51 48.97 -16.03 6.50
C SER A 51 49.56 -15.62 5.14
N SER A 52 50.15 -14.42 5.03
CA SER A 52 51.11 -14.10 3.96
C SER A 52 51.77 -12.73 4.15
N THR A 53 52.73 -12.63 5.08
CA THR A 53 53.71 -11.53 5.06
C THR A 53 55.12 -12.09 5.21
N SER A 54 55.88 -12.13 4.11
CA SER A 54 57.34 -12.00 4.15
C SER A 54 57.94 -11.57 2.81
N SER A 55 58.59 -10.39 2.85
CA SER A 55 59.73 -9.95 1.99
C SER A 55 59.38 -9.57 0.52
N LEU A 56 59.98 -8.59 -0.18
CA LEU A 56 60.99 -7.55 0.06
C LEU A 56 60.92 -6.54 -1.14
N SER A 57 61.27 -5.29 -0.90
CA SER A 57 61.45 -4.14 -1.84
C SER A 57 62.54 -4.40 -2.91
N THR A 58 62.59 -3.79 -4.12
CA THR A 58 62.96 -2.40 -4.51
C THR A 58 63.03 -2.29 -6.09
N PRO A 59 63.45 -1.19 -6.80
CA PRO A 59 62.56 -0.37 -7.65
C PRO A 59 63.01 -0.05 -9.13
N SER A 60 62.20 0.78 -9.81
CA SER A 60 62.51 1.81 -10.84
C SER A 60 62.84 1.47 -12.31
N SER A 61 62.13 2.13 -13.25
CA SER A 61 62.59 2.98 -14.40
C SER A 61 61.41 3.20 -15.40
N GLU A 62 60.95 4.43 -15.68
CA GLU A 62 61.45 5.48 -16.62
C GLU A 62 60.72 5.44 -17.99
N VAL A 63 59.76 6.37 -18.21
CA VAL A 63 59.70 7.42 -19.27
C VAL A 63 59.35 6.93 -20.70
N GLU A 64 58.31 7.50 -21.34
CA GLU A 64 58.37 8.38 -22.55
C GLU A 64 56.98 8.62 -23.20
N VAL A 65 56.91 9.57 -24.15
CA VAL A 65 55.82 10.55 -24.37
C VAL A 65 55.38 10.65 -25.86
N LYS A 66 54.05 10.76 -26.10
CA LYS A 66 53.32 11.46 -27.23
C LYS A 66 53.37 10.85 -28.68
N PRO A 67 52.62 11.38 -29.69
CA PRO A 67 51.15 11.32 -29.90
C PRO A 67 50.75 11.03 -31.39
N LYS A 68 49.52 10.58 -31.73
CA LYS A 68 48.98 10.75 -33.12
C LYS A 68 47.45 10.92 -33.20
N HIS A 69 47.08 11.79 -34.15
CA HIS A 69 45.77 12.31 -34.55
C HIS A 69 45.09 11.38 -35.59
N SER A 70 43.75 11.30 -35.60
CA SER A 70 42.85 11.56 -36.78
C SER A 70 41.52 10.76 -36.79
N THR A 71 40.44 11.54 -36.79
CA THR A 71 39.17 11.44 -37.55
C THR A 71 38.43 10.11 -37.78
N GLY A 72 37.16 10.07 -37.33
CA GLY A 72 36.12 9.18 -37.87
C GLY A 72 34.80 9.27 -37.10
N ARG A 73 33.74 9.80 -37.74
CA ARG A 73 32.33 9.74 -37.31
C ARG A 73 31.96 8.31 -36.89
N ASN A 74 31.09 8.14 -35.86
CA ASN A 74 29.97 7.19 -35.83
C ASN A 74 29.14 7.26 -34.52
N THR A 75 27.82 7.43 -34.69
CA THR A 75 26.69 6.91 -33.90
C THR A 75 26.81 6.82 -32.37
N THR A 76 26.07 7.71 -31.70
CA THR A 76 25.82 7.77 -30.26
C THR A 76 25.22 6.46 -29.72
N SER A 77 26.05 5.58 -29.17
CA SER A 77 25.60 4.41 -28.42
C SER A 77 25.44 4.76 -26.94
N ILE A 78 24.21 4.66 -26.45
CA ILE A 78 23.72 4.93 -25.07
C ILE A 78 24.41 4.07 -23.99
N LYS A 79 25.40 3.24 -24.33
CA LYS A 79 26.14 2.38 -23.39
C LYS A 79 27.10 3.13 -22.47
N ASN A 80 27.38 4.41 -22.72
CA ASN A 80 28.39 5.17 -21.98
C ASN A 80 27.84 6.08 -20.86
N ILE A 81 26.52 6.20 -20.72
CA ILE A 81 25.90 7.01 -19.64
C ILE A 81 25.80 6.21 -18.33
N PHE A 82 25.80 4.88 -18.40
CA PHE A 82 25.69 3.96 -17.24
C PHE A 82 27.03 3.46 -16.69
N LYS A 83 28.15 4.17 -16.95
CA LYS A 83 29.45 3.89 -16.34
C LYS A 83 29.88 5.05 -15.46
N VAL A 84 29.87 4.82 -14.15
CA VAL A 84 30.39 5.75 -13.13
C VAL A 84 31.94 5.75 -13.17
N PRO A 85 32.62 6.87 -12.85
CA PRO A 85 34.09 6.96 -12.84
C PRO A 85 34.71 6.06 -11.75
N ARG A 86 35.92 5.59 -12.05
CA ARG A 86 36.76 4.76 -11.21
C ARG A 86 37.25 5.55 -10.00
N ASP A 87 37.04 5.02 -8.81
CA ASP A 87 37.94 5.20 -7.68
C ASP A 87 38.53 3.82 -7.35
N ASP A 88 39.86 3.74 -7.30
CA ASP A 88 40.63 2.51 -7.18
C ASP A 88 40.54 1.94 -5.75
N ASN A 89 39.60 1.02 -5.52
CA ASN A 89 39.84 -0.14 -4.64
C ASN A 89 38.82 -1.25 -4.95
N ARG A 90 39.30 -2.29 -5.63
CA ARG A 90 38.53 -3.48 -6.01
C ARG A 90 38.19 -4.30 -4.78
N ASP A 91 36.91 -4.33 -4.42
CA ASP A 91 36.12 -5.55 -4.17
C ASP A 91 34.68 -5.20 -3.77
N GLN A 92 33.94 -4.51 -4.65
CA GLN A 92 32.48 -4.52 -4.63
C GLN A 92 31.96 -4.56 -6.07
N ILE A 93 31.29 -5.65 -6.41
CA ILE A 93 30.42 -5.73 -7.58
C ILE A 93 29.25 -4.76 -7.30
N SER A 94 29.30 -3.53 -7.83
CA SER A 94 28.19 -2.58 -7.74
C SER A 94 27.12 -2.94 -8.78
N VAL A 95 26.38 -4.01 -8.51
CA VAL A 95 25.22 -4.40 -9.33
C VAL A 95 24.02 -3.65 -8.80
N ASN A 96 23.40 -2.82 -9.66
CA ASN A 96 22.09 -2.26 -9.38
C ASN A 96 21.14 -3.40 -8.98
N PRO A 97 20.28 -3.21 -7.97
CA PRO A 97 19.31 -4.23 -7.56
C PRO A 97 18.56 -4.81 -8.76
N GLU A 98 18.27 -6.12 -8.72
CA GLU A 98 17.62 -6.84 -9.82
C GLU A 98 16.29 -6.18 -10.21
N GLU A 99 15.59 -5.62 -9.23
CA GLU A 99 14.34 -4.88 -9.38
C GLU A 99 14.51 -3.61 -10.22
N CYS A 100 15.63 -2.89 -10.08
CA CYS A 100 15.92 -1.71 -10.92
C CYS A 100 16.15 -2.11 -12.38
N LEU A 101 16.88 -3.21 -12.61
CA LEU A 101 17.14 -3.72 -13.95
C LEU A 101 15.85 -4.23 -14.61
N GLN A 102 14.99 -4.89 -13.84
CA GLN A 102 13.70 -5.35 -14.30
C GLN A 102 12.77 -4.18 -14.64
N ALA A 103 12.70 -3.16 -13.77
CA ALA A 103 11.94 -1.93 -14.04
C ALA A 103 12.43 -1.22 -15.32
N GLU A 104 13.75 -1.16 -15.54
CA GLU A 104 14.32 -0.60 -16.77
C GLU A 104 13.89 -1.38 -18.02
N LYS A 105 13.91 -2.71 -17.93
CA LYS A 105 13.48 -3.60 -19.02
C LYS A 105 12.00 -3.41 -19.34
N GLU A 106 11.14 -3.38 -18.33
CA GLU A 106 9.70 -3.15 -18.48
C GLU A 106 9.43 -1.77 -19.06
N PHE A 107 10.11 -0.75 -18.57
CA PHE A 107 10.00 0.62 -19.06
C PHE A 107 10.37 0.72 -20.55
N LYS A 108 11.51 0.17 -20.94
CA LYS A 108 11.93 0.12 -22.36
C LYS A 108 10.95 -0.67 -23.23
N THR A 109 10.46 -1.80 -22.72
CA THR A 109 9.46 -2.63 -23.41
C THR A 109 8.18 -1.84 -23.68
N PHE A 110 7.69 -1.11 -22.67
CA PHE A 110 6.55 -0.22 -22.82
C PHE A 110 6.83 0.90 -23.82
N LEU A 111 7.97 1.60 -23.72
CA LEU A 111 8.30 2.69 -24.65
C LEU A 111 8.42 2.23 -26.11
N ASN A 112 8.84 0.98 -26.35
CA ASN A 112 8.89 0.40 -27.70
C ASN A 112 7.50 0.23 -28.34
N THR A 113 6.42 0.30 -27.56
CA THR A 113 5.05 0.33 -28.11
C THR A 113 4.67 1.71 -28.67
N LEU A 114 5.40 2.75 -28.30
CA LEU A 114 5.19 4.12 -28.79
C LEU A 114 5.95 4.35 -30.10
N ARG A 115 5.61 5.43 -30.81
CA ARG A 115 6.41 5.86 -31.97
C ARG A 115 7.86 6.13 -31.56
N ALA A 116 8.80 5.81 -32.46
CA ALA A 116 10.24 5.96 -32.22
C ALA A 116 10.64 7.37 -31.74
N SER A 117 9.99 8.42 -32.26
CA SER A 117 10.24 9.80 -31.84
C SER A 117 9.79 10.08 -30.40
N ALA A 118 8.61 9.59 -30.00
CA ALA A 118 8.09 9.66 -28.62
C ALA A 118 8.96 8.87 -27.65
N ASN A 119 9.33 7.64 -28.00
CA ASN A 119 10.24 6.82 -27.21
C ASN A 119 11.58 7.54 -26.97
N ALA A 120 12.23 8.03 -28.03
CA ALA A 120 13.53 8.70 -27.92
C ALA A 120 13.45 9.98 -27.07
N ASP A 121 12.39 10.77 -27.21
CA ASP A 121 12.18 11.99 -26.43
C ASP A 121 11.97 11.68 -24.94
N ILE A 122 11.08 10.73 -24.59
CA ILE A 122 10.83 10.34 -23.20
C ILE A 122 12.09 9.73 -22.58
N SER A 123 12.75 8.80 -23.27
CA SER A 123 14.00 8.17 -22.81
C SER A 123 15.08 9.20 -22.51
N ARG A 124 15.21 10.24 -23.35
CA ARG A 124 16.18 11.32 -23.14
C ARG A 124 15.86 12.14 -21.89
N HIS A 125 14.60 12.48 -21.66
CA HIS A 125 14.21 13.27 -20.48
C HIS A 125 14.37 12.46 -19.19
N VAL A 126 14.00 11.17 -19.20
CA VAL A 126 14.22 10.27 -18.06
C VAL A 126 15.72 10.11 -17.77
N SER A 127 16.55 9.89 -18.80
CA SER A 127 18.01 9.79 -18.62
C SER A 127 18.59 11.05 -17.98
N LYS A 128 18.15 12.23 -18.46
CA LYS A 128 18.56 13.52 -17.90
C LYS A 128 18.13 13.68 -16.44
N LEU A 129 16.92 13.24 -16.07
CA LEU A 129 16.48 13.23 -14.67
C LEU A 129 17.44 12.38 -13.81
N MET A 130 17.74 11.16 -14.25
CA MET A 130 18.63 10.26 -13.48
C MET A 130 20.02 10.87 -13.27
N GLU A 131 20.59 11.52 -14.30
CA GLU A 131 21.85 12.27 -14.19
C GLU A 131 21.77 13.42 -13.17
N GLN A 132 20.63 14.11 -13.07
CA GLN A 132 20.42 15.18 -12.11
C GLN A 132 20.25 14.68 -10.67
N LEU A 133 19.73 13.46 -10.47
CA LEU A 133 19.50 12.87 -9.15
C LEU A 133 20.78 12.24 -8.54
N GLU A 134 21.72 11.79 -9.38
CA GLU A 134 22.95 11.15 -8.89
C GLU A 134 23.76 11.97 -7.85
N PRO A 135 24.03 13.27 -8.06
CA PRO A 135 24.83 14.05 -7.10
C PRO A 135 24.15 14.30 -5.76
N ILE A 136 22.81 14.20 -5.69
CA ILE A 136 22.01 14.51 -4.48
C ILE A 136 21.51 13.26 -3.74
N ARG A 137 21.81 12.08 -4.28
CA ARG A 137 21.34 10.76 -3.83
C ARG A 137 21.50 10.51 -2.33
N SER A 138 22.53 11.08 -1.71
CA SER A 138 22.89 10.84 -0.31
C SER A 138 22.77 12.07 0.60
N SER A 139 22.31 13.22 0.07
CA SER A 139 22.44 14.49 0.79
C SER A 139 21.13 15.19 1.10
N ASN A 140 20.16 15.18 0.17
CA ASN A 140 18.94 15.98 0.35
C ASN A 140 17.72 15.38 -0.34
N ILE A 141 16.91 14.67 0.43
CA ILE A 141 15.68 14.05 -0.06
C ILE A 141 14.63 15.08 -0.52
N ASN A 142 14.57 16.25 0.12
CA ASN A 142 13.60 17.29 -0.21
C ASN A 142 13.93 17.90 -1.57
N GLN A 143 15.21 18.15 -1.82
CA GLN A 143 15.66 18.61 -3.13
C GLN A 143 15.42 17.56 -4.22
N ALA A 144 15.67 16.27 -3.93
CA ALA A 144 15.35 15.19 -4.85
C ALA A 144 13.86 15.12 -5.18
N SER A 145 13.00 15.27 -4.16
CA SER A 145 11.54 15.34 -4.34
C SER A 145 11.16 16.50 -5.25
N MET A 146 11.67 17.71 -5.01
CA MET A 146 11.41 18.88 -5.86
C MET A 146 11.79 18.63 -7.33
N ILE A 147 12.98 18.08 -7.58
CA ILE A 147 13.46 17.78 -8.94
C ILE A 147 12.56 16.76 -9.64
N VAL A 148 12.14 15.70 -8.93
CA VAL A 148 11.23 14.68 -9.48
C VAL A 148 9.86 15.27 -9.79
N GLN A 149 9.32 16.12 -8.90
CA GLN A 149 8.01 16.76 -9.11
C GLN A 149 8.03 17.76 -10.28
N ASP A 150 9.07 18.60 -10.36
CA ASP A 150 9.28 19.50 -11.50
C ASP A 150 9.39 18.72 -12.80
N PHE A 151 10.07 17.58 -12.79
CA PHE A 151 10.15 16.69 -13.94
C PHE A 151 8.77 16.16 -14.36
N TYR A 152 7.94 15.66 -13.44
CA TYR A 152 6.60 15.18 -13.78
C TYR A 152 5.74 16.28 -14.38
N HIS A 153 5.76 17.48 -13.80
CA HIS A 153 5.03 18.63 -14.30
C HIS A 153 5.46 18.98 -15.74
N ASN A 154 6.78 19.10 -15.96
CA ASN A 154 7.34 19.44 -17.27
C ASN A 154 7.06 18.37 -18.32
N LEU A 155 7.18 17.08 -17.96
CA LEU A 155 6.88 15.97 -18.87
C LEU A 155 5.40 15.92 -19.22
N SER A 156 4.50 16.11 -18.25
CA SER A 156 3.05 16.13 -18.46
C SER A 156 2.64 17.27 -19.40
N ASN A 157 3.15 18.48 -19.17
CA ASN A 157 2.94 19.63 -20.05
C ASN A 157 3.44 19.36 -21.48
N ARG A 158 4.61 18.72 -21.60
CA ARG A 158 5.20 18.37 -22.90
C ARG A 158 4.34 17.36 -23.66
N ILE A 159 3.88 16.29 -23.00
CA ILE A 159 3.02 15.25 -23.59
C ILE A 159 1.65 15.83 -23.99
N SER A 160 1.18 16.84 -23.27
CA SER A 160 -0.11 17.48 -23.55
C SER A 160 -0.03 18.43 -24.74
N ASN A 161 1.02 19.25 -24.82
CA ASN A 161 1.09 20.39 -25.73
C ASN A 161 1.95 20.17 -26.99
N ASN A 162 2.91 19.24 -26.96
CA ASN A 162 3.80 19.05 -28.11
C ASN A 162 3.10 18.23 -29.22
N PRO A 163 3.09 18.71 -30.47
CA PRO A 163 2.41 18.06 -31.59
C PRO A 163 2.89 16.62 -31.87
N MET A 164 4.08 16.24 -31.39
CA MET A 164 4.57 14.86 -31.47
C MET A 164 3.67 13.84 -30.74
N TYR A 165 2.95 14.28 -29.71
CA TYR A 165 2.06 13.47 -28.89
C TYR A 165 0.57 13.67 -29.23
N SER A 166 0.25 14.45 -30.26
CA SER A 166 -1.13 14.80 -30.67
C SER A 166 -2.00 13.57 -30.96
N ASN A 167 -1.40 12.55 -31.56
CA ASN A 167 -2.05 11.31 -31.96
C ASN A 167 -2.23 10.27 -30.83
N LEU A 168 -1.76 10.57 -29.61
CA LEU A 168 -1.91 9.66 -28.47
C LEU A 168 -3.26 9.90 -27.77
N SER A 169 -3.96 8.82 -27.46
CA SER A 169 -5.19 8.89 -26.66
C SER A 169 -4.89 9.41 -25.25
N PRO A 170 -5.87 10.05 -24.55
CA PRO A 170 -5.69 10.49 -23.17
C PRO A 170 -5.25 9.35 -22.24
N LYS A 171 -5.82 8.15 -22.40
CA LYS A 171 -5.45 6.95 -21.64
C LYS A 171 -3.98 6.57 -21.88
N THR A 172 -3.51 6.62 -23.12
CA THR A 172 -2.11 6.33 -23.44
C THR A 172 -1.17 7.37 -22.83
N LYS A 173 -1.54 8.65 -22.86
CA LYS A 173 -0.75 9.73 -22.23
C LYS A 173 -0.62 9.51 -20.72
N GLU A 174 -1.69 9.09 -20.06
CA GLU A 174 -1.67 8.70 -18.65
C GLU A 174 -0.79 7.46 -18.41
N SER A 175 -0.93 6.41 -19.21
CA SER A 175 -0.08 5.21 -19.12
C SER A 175 1.41 5.53 -19.30
N VAL A 176 1.77 6.53 -20.11
CA VAL A 176 3.16 6.99 -20.22
C VAL A 176 3.66 7.57 -18.92
N LEU A 177 2.89 8.48 -18.30
CA LEU A 177 3.28 9.09 -17.03
C LEU A 177 3.38 8.05 -15.90
N ASN A 178 2.46 7.09 -15.87
CA ASN A 178 2.47 5.97 -14.92
C ASN A 178 3.70 5.06 -15.09
N SER A 179 4.05 4.74 -16.34
CA SER A 179 5.24 3.94 -16.65
C SER A 179 6.53 4.65 -16.23
N VAL A 180 6.60 5.97 -16.47
CA VAL A 180 7.73 6.81 -16.04
C VAL A 180 7.81 6.89 -14.50
N GLU A 181 6.69 7.12 -13.82
CA GLU A 181 6.63 7.16 -12.35
C GLU A 181 7.12 5.85 -11.74
N ARG A 182 6.60 4.71 -12.21
CA ARG A 182 6.99 3.38 -11.72
C ARG A 182 8.48 3.14 -11.91
N PHE A 183 9.03 3.46 -13.07
CA PHE A 183 10.46 3.33 -13.32
C PHE A 183 11.29 4.20 -12.38
N VAL A 184 11.00 5.50 -12.33
CA VAL A 184 11.76 6.47 -11.52
C VAL A 184 11.70 6.10 -10.03
N THR A 185 10.50 5.85 -9.50
CA THR A 185 10.33 5.55 -8.07
C THR A 185 10.96 4.21 -7.66
N THR A 186 10.88 3.19 -8.51
CA THR A 186 11.60 1.92 -8.28
C THR A 186 13.11 2.11 -8.28
N TRP A 187 13.64 2.96 -9.17
CA TRP A 187 15.08 3.20 -9.26
C TRP A 187 15.62 3.98 -8.06
N ILE A 188 14.90 5.00 -7.60
CA ILE A 188 15.34 5.83 -6.47
C ILE A 188 15.10 5.19 -5.11
N TYR A 189 14.24 4.17 -5.04
CA TYR A 189 13.76 3.56 -3.81
C TYR A 189 14.87 3.29 -2.78
N PHE A 190 15.96 2.66 -3.22
CA PHE A 190 17.03 2.15 -2.35
C PHE A 190 17.82 3.22 -1.58
N TRP A 191 17.67 4.49 -1.94
CA TRP A 191 18.29 5.62 -1.23
C TRP A 191 17.27 6.67 -0.78
N ALA A 192 16.09 6.70 -1.41
CA ALA A 192 15.04 7.66 -1.14
C ALA A 192 14.01 7.20 -0.10
N PHE A 193 13.78 5.88 0.01
CA PHE A 193 12.87 5.31 1.00
C PHE A 193 13.56 5.22 2.36
N ALA A 194 12.89 5.68 3.42
CA ALA A 194 13.43 5.74 4.79
C ALA A 194 14.89 6.25 4.81
N SER A 195 15.10 7.40 4.14
CA SER A 195 16.44 7.91 3.91
C SER A 195 17.13 8.24 5.24
N PRO A 196 18.43 7.93 5.44
CA PRO A 196 19.14 8.26 6.67
C PRO A 196 19.23 9.76 6.99
N THR A 197 18.89 10.62 6.01
CA THR A 197 18.84 12.07 6.19
C THR A 197 17.51 12.57 6.77
N THR A 198 16.53 11.69 6.99
CA THR A 198 15.23 12.00 7.61
C THR A 198 15.06 11.24 8.93
N ASP A 199 14.04 11.61 9.69
CA ASP A 199 13.59 10.94 10.91
C ASP A 199 12.50 9.90 10.65
N ASP A 200 12.32 9.46 9.39
CA ASP A 200 11.18 8.61 9.03
C ASP A 200 11.19 7.26 9.76
N GLU A 201 12.37 6.64 9.90
CA GLU A 201 12.53 5.36 10.62
C GLU A 201 12.24 5.51 12.12
N ASP A 202 12.69 6.61 12.74
CA ASP A 202 12.43 6.89 14.15
C ASP A 202 10.93 7.11 14.42
N ILE A 203 10.24 7.81 13.51
CA ILE A 203 8.78 8.00 13.59
C ILE A 203 8.07 6.65 13.41
N ASP A 204 8.51 5.81 12.47
CA ASP A 204 7.96 4.48 12.27
C ASP A 204 8.09 3.59 13.50
N LEU A 205 9.25 3.62 14.19
CA LEU A 205 9.45 2.85 15.42
C LEU A 205 8.51 3.32 16.55
N LYS A 206 8.41 4.64 16.76
CA LYS A 206 7.47 5.23 17.75
C LYS A 206 6.01 4.86 17.42
N LEU A 207 5.65 4.93 16.14
CA LEU A 207 4.30 4.62 15.65
C LEU A 207 3.97 3.13 15.84
N GLN A 208 4.88 2.24 15.47
CA GLN A 208 4.72 0.80 15.64
C GLN A 208 4.55 0.42 17.12
N GLU A 209 5.32 1.03 18.01
CA GLU A 209 5.17 0.85 19.45
C GLU A 209 3.82 1.36 19.96
N LYS A 210 3.40 2.54 19.50
CA LYS A 210 2.13 3.12 19.88
C LYS A 210 0.97 2.23 19.43
N ILE A 211 0.95 1.78 18.18
CA ILE A 211 -0.09 0.86 17.66
C ILE A 211 -0.12 -0.43 18.49
N ARG A 212 1.04 -1.04 18.75
CA ARG A 212 1.15 -2.24 19.58
C ARG A 212 0.60 -2.05 21.00
N SER A 213 0.78 -0.87 21.60
CA SER A 213 0.21 -0.56 22.92
C SER A 213 -1.33 -0.47 22.92
N LEU A 214 -1.94 -0.25 21.75
CA LEU A 214 -3.37 -0.07 21.55
C LEU A 214 -4.08 -1.35 21.07
N HIS A 215 -3.45 -2.53 21.22
CA HIS A 215 -4.02 -3.84 20.89
C HIS A 215 -5.38 -4.15 21.56
N TRP A 216 -5.76 -3.41 22.60
CA TRP A 216 -7.01 -3.58 23.36
C TRP A 216 -8.19 -2.82 22.74
N VAL A 217 -7.95 -1.94 21.76
CA VAL A 217 -8.99 -1.11 21.13
C VAL A 217 -9.90 -1.98 20.24
N THR A 218 -11.21 -1.88 20.49
CA THR A 218 -12.25 -2.57 19.72
C THR A 218 -12.89 -1.63 18.70
N PRO A 219 -13.59 -2.14 17.65
CA PRO A 219 -14.29 -1.28 16.68
C PRO A 219 -15.28 -0.32 17.36
N TYR A 220 -16.01 -0.81 18.35
CA TYR A 220 -17.04 -0.06 19.07
C TYR A 220 -16.48 1.14 19.85
N LEU A 221 -15.23 1.09 20.32
CA LEU A 221 -14.59 2.22 21.00
C LEU A 221 -14.22 3.36 20.06
N LEU A 222 -14.18 3.08 18.75
CA LEU A 222 -13.92 4.05 17.70
C LEU A 222 -15.21 4.54 17.04
N ASP A 223 -16.38 4.11 17.52
CA ASP A 223 -17.68 4.30 16.86
C ASP A 223 -17.75 3.65 15.46
N SER A 224 -16.98 2.57 15.23
CA SER A 224 -17.12 1.77 14.01
C SER A 224 -18.30 0.79 14.16
N PRO A 225 -19.20 0.71 13.15
CA PRO A 225 -20.34 -0.21 13.19
C PRO A 225 -19.95 -1.67 12.97
N ILE A 226 -18.72 -1.93 12.50
CA ILE A 226 -18.25 -3.27 12.15
C ILE A 226 -18.40 -4.24 13.31
N ASN A 227 -18.91 -5.43 13.00
CA ASN A 227 -18.98 -6.54 13.92
C ASN A 227 -17.81 -7.51 13.67
N PRO A 228 -16.79 -7.55 14.56
CA PRO A 228 -15.62 -8.40 14.37
C PRO A 228 -15.93 -9.90 14.52
N ASN A 229 -17.15 -10.27 14.95
CA ASN A 229 -17.60 -11.66 15.05
C ASN A 229 -18.32 -12.14 13.78
N SER A 230 -18.61 -11.24 12.84
CA SER A 230 -19.25 -11.59 11.56
C SER A 230 -18.19 -12.16 10.61
N SER A 231 -18.34 -13.43 10.22
CA SER A 231 -17.37 -14.09 9.33
C SER A 231 -17.28 -13.43 7.93
N GLU A 232 -18.38 -12.84 7.45
CA GLU A 232 -18.41 -12.16 6.15
C GLU A 232 -17.69 -10.81 6.21
N GLU A 233 -17.94 -10.02 7.25
CA GLU A 233 -17.23 -8.75 7.48
C GLU A 233 -15.74 -9.00 7.72
N LEU A 234 -15.40 -10.00 8.55
CA LEU A 234 -14.01 -10.35 8.86
C LEU A 234 -13.20 -10.72 7.61
N ALA A 235 -13.79 -11.44 6.66
CA ALA A 235 -13.11 -11.77 5.40
C ALA A 235 -12.69 -10.52 4.61
N HIS A 236 -13.52 -9.49 4.56
CA HIS A 236 -13.17 -8.22 3.92
C HIS A 236 -12.13 -7.43 4.71
N LEU A 237 -12.21 -7.46 6.04
CA LEU A 237 -11.24 -6.80 6.93
C LEU A 237 -9.85 -7.46 6.85
N ASP A 238 -9.78 -8.78 6.67
CA ASP A 238 -8.54 -9.51 6.41
C ASP A 238 -7.92 -9.09 5.08
N LEU A 239 -8.72 -8.95 4.02
CA LEU A 239 -8.25 -8.43 2.73
C LEU A 239 -7.69 -7.01 2.85
N ALA A 240 -8.35 -6.14 3.64
CA ALA A 240 -7.85 -4.80 3.92
C ALA A 240 -6.51 -4.84 4.66
N THR A 241 -6.40 -5.69 5.68
CA THR A 241 -5.17 -5.93 6.45
C THR A 241 -4.02 -6.39 5.56
N PHE A 242 -4.26 -7.39 4.69
CA PHE A 242 -3.23 -7.89 3.78
C PHE A 242 -2.80 -6.83 2.77
N ALA A 243 -3.72 -6.05 2.22
CA ALA A 243 -3.41 -4.96 1.30
C ALA A 243 -2.49 -3.93 1.98
N LEU A 244 -2.78 -3.55 3.22
CA LEU A 244 -2.00 -2.56 3.95
C LEU A 244 -0.60 -3.06 4.33
N ILE A 245 -0.46 -4.32 4.77
CA ILE A 245 0.85 -4.93 5.02
C ILE A 245 1.68 -5.02 3.73
N LYS A 246 1.04 -5.33 2.61
CA LYS A 246 1.69 -5.47 1.30
C LYS A 246 2.28 -4.17 0.77
N VAL A 247 1.83 -3.00 1.22
CA VAL A 247 2.40 -1.70 0.82
C VAL A 247 3.93 -1.67 1.00
N ASN A 248 4.43 -2.26 2.08
CA ASN A 248 5.86 -2.25 2.40
C ASN A 248 6.71 -3.15 1.47
N THR A 249 6.10 -4.11 0.76
CA THR A 249 6.84 -5.00 -0.16
C THR A 249 7.00 -4.42 -1.56
N LEU A 250 6.38 -3.28 -1.83
CA LEU A 250 6.36 -2.65 -3.15
C LEU A 250 7.39 -1.53 -3.21
N LEU A 251 7.97 -1.29 -4.39
CA LEU A 251 8.97 -0.23 -4.57
C LEU A 251 8.35 1.02 -5.18
N ALA A 252 7.59 0.84 -6.25
CA ALA A 252 6.97 1.95 -6.98
C ALA A 252 5.88 2.65 -6.15
N SER A 253 5.86 3.97 -6.19
CA SER A 253 4.83 4.80 -5.53
C SER A 253 3.43 4.47 -6.02
N GLU A 254 3.27 4.25 -7.32
CA GLU A 254 1.99 3.89 -7.94
C GLU A 254 1.45 2.58 -7.34
N ASP A 255 2.28 1.55 -7.23
CA ASP A 255 1.85 0.25 -6.76
C ASP A 255 1.53 0.29 -5.25
N LYS A 256 2.31 1.06 -4.46
CA LYS A 256 2.00 1.34 -3.04
C LYS A 256 0.64 2.01 -2.88
N LEU A 257 0.36 3.05 -3.67
CA LEU A 257 -0.91 3.77 -3.62
C LEU A 257 -2.08 2.89 -4.07
N ASN A 258 -1.91 2.04 -5.09
CA ASN A 258 -2.91 1.08 -5.51
C ASN A 258 -3.26 0.08 -4.39
N GLN A 259 -2.30 -0.35 -3.57
CA GLN A 259 -2.59 -1.19 -2.40
C GLN A 259 -3.34 -0.45 -1.29
N ILE A 260 -3.04 0.83 -1.07
CA ILE A 260 -3.83 1.67 -0.14
C ILE A 260 -5.28 1.76 -0.63
N VAL A 261 -5.49 1.95 -1.93
CA VAL A 261 -6.84 1.95 -2.52
C VAL A 261 -7.53 0.61 -2.34
N GLN A 262 -6.83 -0.50 -2.57
CA GLN A 262 -7.38 -1.83 -2.34
C GLN A 262 -7.77 -2.05 -0.88
N CYS A 263 -6.96 -1.59 0.08
CA CYS A 263 -7.29 -1.62 1.50
C CYS A 263 -8.60 -0.89 1.77
N CYS A 264 -8.72 0.36 1.30
CA CYS A 264 -9.92 1.16 1.54
C CYS A 264 -11.16 0.58 0.87
N ARG A 265 -11.07 0.02 -0.34
CA ARG A 265 -12.18 -0.69 -0.99
C ARG A 265 -12.65 -1.89 -0.18
N SER A 266 -11.72 -2.69 0.34
CA SER A 266 -12.07 -3.81 1.22
C SER A 266 -12.72 -3.35 2.53
N VAL A 267 -12.37 -2.18 3.06
CA VAL A 267 -13.10 -1.57 4.19
C VAL A 267 -14.54 -1.20 3.79
N PHE A 268 -14.75 -0.60 2.62
CA PHE A 268 -16.10 -0.32 2.11
C PHE A 268 -16.93 -1.59 1.91
N ASP A 269 -16.33 -2.66 1.39
CA ASP A 269 -17.00 -3.94 1.23
C ASP A 269 -17.42 -4.55 2.59
N ALA A 270 -16.57 -4.43 3.62
CA ALA A 270 -16.91 -4.84 4.98
C ALA A 270 -18.12 -4.06 5.52
N LEU A 271 -18.13 -2.74 5.35
CA LEU A 271 -19.23 -1.87 5.78
C LEU A 271 -20.52 -2.15 5.00
N ARG A 272 -20.44 -2.42 3.69
CA ARG A 272 -21.60 -2.81 2.90
C ARG A 272 -22.19 -4.14 3.41
N SER A 273 -21.34 -5.11 3.69
CA SER A 273 -21.76 -6.40 4.27
C SER A 273 -22.43 -6.20 5.64
N HIS A 274 -21.89 -5.32 6.48
CA HIS A 274 -22.51 -4.95 7.76
C HIS A 274 -23.95 -4.43 7.57
N TYR A 275 -24.13 -3.41 6.72
CA TYR A 275 -25.45 -2.80 6.50
C TYR A 275 -26.45 -3.76 5.85
N ARG A 276 -25.99 -4.62 4.94
CA ARG A 276 -26.83 -5.69 4.37
C ARG A 276 -27.33 -6.64 5.44
N ASN A 277 -26.44 -7.07 6.35
CA ASN A 277 -26.78 -8.01 7.42
C ASN A 277 -27.72 -7.35 8.44
N TYR A 278 -27.48 -6.09 8.79
CA TYR A 278 -28.36 -5.30 9.66
C TYR A 278 -29.78 -5.16 9.08
N ALA A 279 -29.89 -4.85 7.78
CA ALA A 279 -31.18 -4.75 7.09
C ALA A 279 -31.94 -6.08 7.07
N ALA A 280 -31.26 -7.18 6.76
CA ALA A 280 -31.86 -8.52 6.75
C ALA A 280 -32.41 -8.92 8.13
N ILE A 281 -31.64 -8.68 9.19
CA ILE A 281 -32.06 -8.94 10.57
C ILE A 281 -33.28 -8.10 10.93
N THR A 282 -33.27 -6.81 10.60
CA THR A 282 -34.38 -5.88 10.88
C THR A 282 -35.68 -6.30 10.17
N GLN A 283 -35.60 -6.71 8.90
CA GLN A 283 -36.75 -7.21 8.14
C GLN A 283 -37.33 -8.51 8.71
N GLN A 284 -36.48 -9.41 9.21
CA GLN A 284 -36.92 -10.64 9.88
C GLN A 284 -37.69 -10.34 11.18
N TYR A 285 -37.20 -9.41 12.00
CA TYR A 285 -37.90 -8.99 13.22
C TYR A 285 -39.26 -8.35 12.93
N LEU A 286 -39.34 -7.46 11.93
CA LEU A 286 -40.60 -6.82 11.52
C LEU A 286 -41.61 -7.83 10.96
N SER A 287 -41.14 -8.82 10.20
CA SER A 287 -42.01 -9.87 9.63
C SER A 287 -42.54 -10.84 10.68
N ASN A 288 -41.76 -11.13 11.73
CA ASN A 288 -42.18 -12.02 12.82
C ASN A 288 -43.22 -11.37 13.75
N ASN A 289 -43.19 -10.05 13.94
CA ASN A 289 -44.18 -9.35 14.76
C ASN A 289 -45.59 -9.30 14.12
N ASN A 290 -45.69 -9.35 12.78
CA ASN A 290 -46.99 -9.40 12.09
C ASN A 290 -47.67 -10.78 12.14
N ASN A 291 -46.97 -11.83 12.57
CA ASN A 291 -47.52 -13.20 12.65
C ASN A 291 -48.03 -13.59 14.06
N ASN A 292 -47.86 -12.73 15.06
CA ASN A 292 -48.22 -13.04 16.46
C ASN A 292 -49.58 -12.49 16.92
N ASP A 293 -50.37 -11.84 16.06
CA ASP A 293 -51.77 -11.46 16.35
C ASP A 293 -52.77 -12.64 16.17
N LYS A 294 -52.44 -13.79 16.76
CA LYS A 294 -53.43 -14.83 17.10
C LYS A 294 -53.30 -15.14 18.58
N SER A 295 -53.72 -14.19 19.41
CA SER A 295 -53.98 -14.44 20.83
C SER A 295 -55.14 -15.43 20.98
N PRO A 296 -55.03 -16.43 21.88
CA PRO A 296 -56.09 -17.39 22.14
C PRO A 296 -57.23 -16.73 22.93
N THR A 297 -58.45 -17.09 22.58
CA THR A 297 -59.69 -16.74 23.29
C THR A 297 -59.62 -17.08 24.78
N PRO A 298 -60.14 -16.22 25.66
CA PRO A 298 -60.73 -16.66 26.93
C PRO A 298 -62.26 -16.59 26.86
N ASP A 299 -62.89 -17.71 27.22
CA ASP A 299 -64.32 -17.86 27.46
C ASP A 299 -64.88 -16.86 28.49
N TYR A 300 -65.95 -16.16 28.13
CA TYR A 300 -67.00 -15.75 29.08
C TYR A 300 -68.34 -15.50 28.37
N MET A 301 -69.41 -16.04 28.94
CA MET A 301 -70.80 -16.07 28.42
C MET A 301 -71.55 -14.71 28.55
N PRO A 302 -72.73 -14.56 27.88
CA PRO A 302 -73.24 -13.27 27.40
C PRO A 302 -74.32 -12.63 28.29
N SER A 303 -74.52 -11.32 28.14
CA SER A 303 -75.77 -10.66 28.55
C SER A 303 -76.13 -9.49 27.63
N GLN A 304 -77.41 -9.45 27.30
CA GLN A 304 -78.13 -8.69 26.29
C GLN A 304 -78.16 -7.17 26.54
N ASN A 305 -78.21 -6.36 25.47
CA ASN A 305 -79.45 -5.62 25.18
C ASN A 305 -79.50 -5.03 23.77
N GLU A 306 -80.71 -5.09 23.23
CA GLU A 306 -81.19 -4.73 21.89
C GLU A 306 -81.26 -3.21 21.69
N ASN A 307 -81.06 -2.74 20.44
CA ASN A 307 -82.17 -2.23 19.61
C ASN A 307 -81.68 -1.63 18.28
N ASN A 308 -82.07 -2.32 17.20
CA ASN A 308 -82.81 -1.82 16.03
C ASN A 308 -82.32 -0.56 15.30
N ASN A 309 -81.89 -0.70 14.05
CA ASN A 309 -82.85 -0.71 12.94
C ASN A 309 -82.27 -1.21 11.62
N SER A 310 -83.14 -1.92 10.92
CA SER A 310 -82.93 -2.70 9.71
C SER A 310 -83.11 -1.85 8.45
N THR A 311 -82.24 -2.06 7.46
CA THR A 311 -82.73 -2.27 6.08
C THR A 311 -81.80 -3.18 5.28
N HIS A 312 -82.47 -4.07 4.58
CA HIS A 312 -82.03 -5.31 3.99
C HIS A 312 -81.69 -5.11 2.51
N VAL A 313 -80.46 -5.41 2.08
CA VAL A 313 -80.17 -5.95 0.73
C VAL A 313 -78.98 -6.91 0.84
N GLN A 314 -79.23 -8.18 0.54
CA GLN A 314 -78.25 -9.26 0.44
C GLN A 314 -77.91 -9.52 -1.04
N ASN A 315 -76.60 -9.71 -1.30
CA ASN A 315 -75.95 -10.63 -2.25
C ASN A 315 -76.20 -10.35 -3.76
N ASN A 316 -75.27 -10.38 -4.71
CA ASN A 316 -73.90 -10.86 -4.94
C ASN A 316 -73.48 -10.12 -6.25
N VAL A 317 -72.27 -9.64 -6.56
CA VAL A 317 -70.98 -10.31 -6.84
C VAL A 317 -70.00 -9.15 -7.13
N MET A 318 -68.81 -9.13 -6.53
CA MET A 318 -67.48 -9.15 -7.18
C MET A 318 -66.42 -8.65 -6.20
N ASN A 319 -65.44 -9.50 -5.97
CA ASN A 319 -64.25 -9.27 -5.15
C ASN A 319 -63.54 -7.95 -5.50
N ASN A 320 -63.20 -7.16 -4.49
CA ASN A 320 -62.04 -6.28 -4.55
C ASN A 320 -61.33 -6.32 -3.20
N SER A 321 -60.40 -7.26 -3.10
CA SER A 321 -59.38 -7.30 -2.06
C SER A 321 -58.51 -6.07 -2.18
N VAL A 322 -58.71 -5.09 -1.31
CA VAL A 322 -57.75 -3.99 -1.12
C VAL A 322 -56.60 -4.55 -0.28
N ASN A 323 -55.61 -5.13 -0.94
CA ASN A 323 -54.29 -5.34 -0.36
C ASN A 323 -53.64 -3.96 -0.22
N ILE A 324 -53.62 -3.42 1.00
CA ILE A 324 -52.77 -2.29 1.35
C ILE A 324 -51.33 -2.81 1.35
N THR A 325 -50.68 -2.76 0.19
CA THR A 325 -49.23 -2.92 0.07
C THR A 325 -48.56 -1.70 0.69
N ASN A 326 -48.18 -1.79 1.96
CA ASN A 326 -47.19 -0.89 2.54
C ASN A 326 -45.81 -1.23 1.95
N ASN A 327 -45.57 -0.78 0.71
CA ASN A 327 -44.22 -0.60 0.19
C ASN A 327 -43.62 0.62 0.89
N VAL A 328 -43.11 0.44 2.11
CA VAL A 328 -42.05 1.32 2.61
C VAL A 328 -40.79 0.83 1.93
N VAL A 329 -40.51 1.41 0.76
CA VAL A 329 -39.21 1.31 0.11
C VAL A 329 -38.23 2.04 1.04
N PHE A 330 -37.52 1.30 1.88
CA PHE A 330 -36.28 1.77 2.49
C PHE A 330 -35.23 1.81 1.38
N GLU A 331 -35.25 2.88 0.58
CA GLU A 331 -34.07 3.33 -0.15
C GLU A 331 -33.11 3.98 0.86
N GLN A 332 -32.52 3.15 1.73
CA GLN A 332 -31.25 3.51 2.35
C GLN A 332 -30.21 2.95 1.38
N GLU A 333 -29.61 3.83 0.59
CA GLU A 333 -28.53 3.46 -0.33
C GLU A 333 -27.52 2.56 0.41
N ASP A 334 -27.12 1.45 -0.23
CA ASP A 334 -26.06 0.51 0.20
C ASP A 334 -24.65 1.16 0.23
N THR A 335 -24.57 2.42 0.61
CA THR A 335 -23.39 3.29 0.57
C THR A 335 -22.94 3.56 2.00
N ALA A 336 -21.90 2.84 2.42
CA ALA A 336 -21.22 3.14 3.67
C ALA A 336 -20.80 4.62 3.70
N ASN A 337 -21.23 5.34 4.75
CA ASN A 337 -21.00 6.77 4.89
C ASN A 337 -19.53 7.04 5.34
N ALA A 338 -19.03 8.24 5.05
CA ALA A 338 -17.69 8.66 5.46
C ALA A 338 -17.49 8.62 6.98
N ASP A 339 -18.56 8.81 7.74
CA ASP A 339 -18.56 8.77 9.21
C ASP A 339 -18.22 7.38 9.77
N ASP A 340 -18.59 6.31 9.08
CA ASP A 340 -18.27 4.92 9.49
C ASP A 340 -16.93 4.44 8.92
N PHE A 341 -16.54 5.01 7.78
CA PHE A 341 -15.32 4.62 7.06
C PHE A 341 -14.07 4.93 7.87
N LEU A 342 -13.92 6.15 8.38
CA LEU A 342 -12.69 6.56 9.04
C LEU A 342 -12.42 5.78 10.36
N PRO A 343 -13.40 5.62 11.27
CA PRO A 343 -13.28 4.71 12.41
C PRO A 343 -12.82 3.30 12.04
N THR A 344 -13.42 2.74 11.00
CA THR A 344 -13.11 1.38 10.54
C THR A 344 -11.71 1.29 9.95
N LEU A 345 -11.29 2.30 9.18
CA LEU A 345 -9.93 2.38 8.65
C LEU A 345 -8.90 2.51 9.77
N ILE A 346 -9.16 3.33 10.79
CA ILE A 346 -8.29 3.45 11.97
C ILE A 346 -8.19 2.10 12.68
N TRP A 347 -9.30 1.40 12.86
CA TRP A 347 -9.30 0.06 13.44
C TRP A 347 -8.45 -0.91 12.61
N ILE A 348 -8.57 -0.91 11.27
CA ILE A 348 -7.70 -1.74 10.41
C ILE A 348 -6.22 -1.42 10.60
N VAL A 349 -5.84 -0.15 10.65
CA VAL A 349 -4.44 0.25 10.89
C VAL A 349 -3.95 -0.26 12.24
N LEU A 350 -4.79 -0.18 13.28
CA LEU A 350 -4.45 -0.66 14.62
C LEU A 350 -4.22 -2.17 14.66
N ASN A 351 -5.10 -2.96 14.02
CA ASN A 351 -5.00 -4.42 14.03
C ASN A 351 -3.91 -4.95 13.10
N SER A 352 -3.68 -4.29 11.97
CA SER A 352 -2.68 -4.71 11.00
C SER A 352 -1.25 -4.33 11.39
N ASN A 353 -1.07 -3.26 12.19
CA ASN A 353 0.23 -2.70 12.59
C ASN A 353 1.26 -2.71 11.43
N PRO A 354 0.94 -2.02 10.31
CA PRO A 354 1.68 -2.17 9.07
C PRO A 354 3.13 -1.68 9.23
N PRO A 355 4.12 -2.45 8.76
CA PRO A 355 5.53 -2.10 8.92
C PRO A 355 5.88 -0.86 8.10
N LEU A 356 6.66 0.04 8.69
CA LEU A 356 7.20 1.24 8.04
C LEU A 356 6.12 2.12 7.38
N ILE A 357 4.90 2.16 7.93
CA ILE A 357 3.76 2.82 7.29
C ILE A 357 4.00 4.32 7.11
N TYR A 358 4.69 4.98 8.03
CA TYR A 358 5.02 6.39 7.90
C TYR A 358 6.01 6.61 6.76
N SER A 359 7.11 5.86 6.69
CA SER A 359 8.06 5.92 5.56
C SER A 359 7.38 5.63 4.21
N ASN A 360 6.45 4.68 4.17
CA ASN A 360 5.66 4.37 2.98
C ASN A 360 4.83 5.57 2.50
N LEU A 361 4.11 6.23 3.42
CA LEU A 361 3.29 7.39 3.08
C LEU A 361 4.14 8.61 2.72
N GLN A 362 5.26 8.82 3.42
CA GLN A 362 6.22 9.89 3.10
C GLN A 362 6.83 9.69 1.71
N PHE A 363 7.20 8.46 1.35
CA PHE A 363 7.71 8.15 0.03
C PHE A 363 6.69 8.45 -1.08
N ILE A 364 5.43 8.05 -0.88
CA ILE A 364 4.34 8.40 -1.81
C ILE A 364 4.17 9.92 -1.89
N MET A 365 4.11 10.62 -0.76
CA MET A 365 3.90 12.07 -0.72
C MET A 365 5.02 12.85 -1.44
N ARG A 366 6.28 12.39 -1.30
CA ARG A 366 7.45 13.03 -1.91
C ARG A 366 7.60 12.72 -3.41
N PHE A 367 7.29 11.49 -3.84
CA PHE A 367 7.70 10.99 -5.16
C PHE A 367 6.57 10.49 -6.05
N ALA A 368 5.34 10.35 -5.58
CA ALA A 368 4.21 10.04 -6.47
C ALA A 368 3.85 11.24 -7.34
N ASN A 369 3.25 10.97 -8.51
CA ASN A 369 2.75 12.04 -9.36
C ASN A 369 1.55 12.74 -8.71
N GLN A 370 1.67 14.05 -8.48
CA GLN A 370 0.66 14.86 -7.77
C GLN A 370 -0.72 14.82 -8.43
N ASN A 371 -0.82 14.59 -9.74
CA ASN A 371 -2.12 14.47 -10.41
C ASN A 371 -2.96 13.32 -9.82
N ARG A 372 -2.30 12.24 -9.37
CA ARG A 372 -2.94 11.06 -8.76
C ARG A 372 -3.29 11.29 -7.29
N LEU A 373 -2.53 12.11 -6.58
CA LEU A 373 -2.80 12.47 -5.19
C LEU A 373 -3.88 13.54 -5.05
N ASN A 374 -3.99 14.44 -6.03
CA ASN A 374 -4.91 15.57 -5.99
C ASN A 374 -6.29 15.28 -6.59
N SER A 375 -6.51 14.08 -7.13
CA SER A 375 -7.78 13.75 -7.76
C SER A 375 -8.17 12.28 -7.60
N GLY A 376 -9.48 12.03 -7.64
CA GLY A 376 -10.05 10.69 -7.60
C GLY A 376 -10.03 10.02 -6.24
N GLU A 377 -10.42 8.75 -6.24
CA GLU A 377 -10.55 7.88 -5.07
C GLU A 377 -9.20 7.68 -4.34
N ALA A 378 -8.09 7.59 -5.09
CA ALA A 378 -6.76 7.38 -4.54
C ALA A 378 -6.28 8.52 -3.63
N GLY A 379 -6.48 9.77 -4.08
CA GLY A 379 -6.14 10.95 -3.29
C GLY A 379 -6.96 11.07 -2.01
N TYR A 380 -8.27 10.79 -2.09
CA TYR A 380 -9.17 10.79 -0.93
C TYR A 380 -8.74 9.75 0.11
N PHE A 381 -8.49 8.51 -0.30
CA PHE A 381 -8.07 7.45 0.61
C PHE A 381 -6.71 7.69 1.24
N PHE A 382 -5.74 8.15 0.43
CA PHE A 382 -4.42 8.51 0.92
C PHE A 382 -4.50 9.63 1.98
N THR A 383 -5.31 10.66 1.72
CA THR A 383 -5.50 11.78 2.65
C THR A 383 -6.15 11.33 3.96
N ASN A 384 -7.16 10.46 3.89
CA ASN A 384 -7.82 9.92 5.08
C ASN A 384 -6.88 9.04 5.91
N LEU A 385 -6.09 8.18 5.28
CA LEU A 385 -5.10 7.35 5.97
C LEU A 385 -4.03 8.22 6.65
N LEU A 386 -3.52 9.24 5.94
CA LEU A 386 -2.54 10.17 6.48
C LEU A 386 -3.10 10.98 7.65
N ALA A 387 -4.33 11.48 7.53
CA ALA A 387 -5.02 12.23 8.58
C ALA A 387 -5.29 11.34 9.80
N GLY A 388 -5.78 10.12 9.59
CA GLY A 388 -6.01 9.14 10.65
C GLY A 388 -4.73 8.79 11.41
N LEU A 389 -3.61 8.60 10.69
CA LEU A 389 -2.33 8.32 11.34
C LEU A 389 -1.78 9.51 12.13
N LYS A 390 -1.80 10.72 11.53
CA LYS A 390 -1.31 11.93 12.19
C LYS A 390 -2.12 12.26 13.43
N ARG A 391 -3.45 12.26 13.32
CA ARG A 391 -4.35 12.69 14.39
C ARG A 391 -4.38 11.70 15.56
N SER A 392 -4.24 10.41 15.26
CA SER A 392 -4.37 9.35 16.28
C SER A 392 -3.04 8.97 16.92
N PHE A 393 -1.89 9.16 16.26
CA PHE A 393 -0.64 8.53 16.69
C PHE A 393 0.61 9.40 16.67
N VAL A 394 0.61 10.57 16.02
CA VAL A 394 1.78 11.46 16.01
C VAL A 394 1.51 12.63 16.95
N PRO A 395 2.29 12.83 18.03
CA PRO A 395 2.14 14.03 18.84
C PRO A 395 2.43 15.26 17.97
N PHE A 396 1.55 16.26 18.04
CA PHE A 396 1.60 17.54 17.31
C PHE A 396 2.92 18.35 17.43
N ALA A 397 3.92 17.85 18.17
CA ALA A 397 5.15 18.55 18.50
C ALA A 397 6.34 18.30 17.56
N ASP A 398 6.35 17.23 16.76
CA ASP A 398 7.54 16.83 15.96
C ASP A 398 7.51 17.29 14.49
N PHE A 399 6.59 18.20 14.11
CA PHE A 399 6.58 18.81 12.77
C PHE A 399 6.57 20.34 12.89
N ARG A 400 7.74 20.94 13.04
CA ARG A 400 8.00 22.35 12.76
C ARG A 400 9.16 22.50 11.79
#